data_AF-A0A9D1RYW5-F1
#
_entry.id   AF-A0A9D1RYW5-F1
#
_cell.length_a   1.000
_cell.length_b   1.000
_cell.length_c   1.000
_cell.angle_alpha   90.00
_cell.angle_beta   90.00
_cell.angle_gamma   90.00
#
_symmetry.space_group_name_H-M   'P 1'
#
loop_
_entity.id
_entity.type
_entity.pdbx_description
1 polymer ?
#
loop_
_entity_poly.entity_id
_entity_poly.type
_entity_poly.pdbx_seq_one_letter_code
_entity_poly.pdbx_strand_id
1 'polypeptide(L)'
;MTRPRSSRSSVPTARVLGLTHPRAQEDLDSLGWNDADHAPVLWALSAAADPDLALNNVVRLVEALGGDAPAGEFLTTLQRDSQFRTRLVALFGGSSMLGDHIVAHPEKWER
;
A
#
# COMPACT_ATOMS: atom_id res chain seq x y z
N MET A 1 0.16 -14.92 40.54
CA MET A 1 1.02 -14.98 39.34
C MET A 1 0.24 -14.39 38.17
N THR A 2 0.45 -13.10 37.89
CA THR A 2 -0.23 -12.38 36.81
C THR A 2 0.45 -12.73 35.50
N ARG A 3 -0.23 -13.43 34.59
CA ARG A 3 0.29 -13.75 33.26
C ARG A 3 0.59 -12.43 32.50
N PRO A 4 1.68 -12.35 31.72
CA PRO A 4 1.97 -11.15 30.93
C PRO A 4 0.84 -10.90 29.92
N ARG A 5 0.52 -9.63 29.68
CA ARG A 5 -0.34 -9.21 28.56
C ARG A 5 0.36 -9.64 27.28
N SER A 6 -0.33 -10.36 26.39
CA SER A 6 0.22 -10.68 25.08
C SER A 6 0.71 -9.39 24.40
N SER A 7 1.95 -9.38 23.94
CA SER A 7 2.46 -8.31 23.11
C SER A 7 1.63 -8.30 21.83
N ARG A 8 0.76 -7.31 21.68
CA ARG A 8 0.00 -7.10 20.44
C ARG A 8 1.03 -6.78 19.35
N SER A 9 0.98 -7.50 18.22
CA SER A 9 1.76 -7.12 17.03
C SER A 9 1.48 -5.64 16.72
N SER A 10 2.53 -4.85 16.55
CA SER A 10 2.40 -3.44 16.17
C SER A 10 1.94 -3.28 14.72
N VAL A 11 2.07 -4.33 13.91
CA VAL A 11 1.70 -4.34 12.50
C VAL A 11 0.21 -4.70 12.36
N PRO A 12 -0.62 -3.83 11.77
CA PRO A 12 -2.03 -4.13 11.53
C PRO A 12 -2.17 -5.26 10.51
N THR A 13 -3.14 -6.15 10.73
CA THR A 13 -3.46 -7.22 9.76
C THR A 13 -4.32 -6.69 8.62
N ALA A 14 -4.37 -7.38 7.48
CA ALA A 14 -5.21 -6.99 6.34
C ALA A 14 -6.67 -6.68 6.74
N ARG A 15 -7.27 -7.48 7.62
CA ARG A 15 -8.62 -7.25 8.15
C ARG A 15 -8.75 -5.93 8.93
N VAL A 16 -7.75 -5.57 9.73
CA VAL A 16 -7.74 -4.29 10.49
C VAL A 16 -7.66 -3.10 9.55
N LEU A 17 -7.01 -3.26 8.39
CA LEU A 17 -6.90 -2.24 7.35
C LEU A 17 -8.16 -2.13 6.48
N GLY A 18 -9.20 -2.93 6.73
CA GLY A 18 -10.41 -2.96 5.93
C GLY A 18 -10.26 -3.68 4.59
N LEU A 19 -9.16 -4.40 4.37
CA LEU A 19 -8.95 -5.21 3.16
C LEU A 19 -9.79 -6.47 3.23
N THR A 20 -10.54 -6.74 2.17
CA THR A 20 -11.50 -7.84 2.06
C THR A 20 -11.05 -8.90 1.05
N HIS A 21 -10.14 -8.56 0.14
CA HIS A 21 -9.67 -9.48 -0.88
C HIS A 21 -8.86 -10.65 -0.27
N PRO A 22 -9.08 -11.91 -0.71
CA PRO A 22 -8.41 -13.07 -0.11
C PRO A 22 -6.88 -13.03 -0.17
N ARG A 23 -6.32 -12.40 -1.21
CA ARG A 23 -4.87 -12.26 -1.41
C ARG A 23 -4.28 -10.99 -0.78
N ALA A 24 -5.07 -10.17 -0.11
CA ALA A 24 -4.60 -8.89 0.41
C ALA A 24 -3.37 -9.02 1.33
N GLN A 25 -3.30 -10.08 2.15
CA GLN A 25 -2.12 -10.30 2.99
C GLN A 25 -0.90 -10.73 2.17
N GLU A 26 -1.07 -11.58 1.16
CA GLU A 26 0.01 -11.98 0.24
C GLU A 26 0.54 -10.76 -0.54
N ASP A 27 -0.36 -9.89 -0.97
CA ASP A 27 -0.02 -8.65 -1.67
C ASP A 27 0.81 -7.72 -0.75
N LEU A 28 0.40 -7.53 0.51
CA LEU A 28 1.17 -6.76 1.49
C LEU A 28 2.55 -7.37 1.75
N ASP A 29 2.63 -8.69 1.87
CA ASP A 29 3.89 -9.41 2.08
C ASP A 29 4.81 -9.28 0.86
N SER A 30 4.27 -9.29 -0.37
CA SER A 30 5.01 -9.11 -1.62
C SER A 30 5.62 -7.72 -1.75
N LEU A 31 4.96 -6.70 -1.18
CA LEU A 31 5.45 -5.33 -1.11
C LEU A 31 6.43 -5.11 0.06
N GLY A 32 6.63 -6.11 0.92
CA GLY A 32 7.43 -6.00 2.14
C GLY A 32 6.77 -5.20 3.26
N TRP A 33 5.46 -4.93 3.19
CA TRP A 33 4.74 -4.10 4.17
C TRP A 33 4.23 -4.91 5.35
N ASN A 34 5.16 -5.62 6.01
CA ASN A 34 4.87 -6.57 7.08
C ASN A 34 5.58 -6.25 8.41
N ASP A 35 6.16 -5.06 8.53
CA ASP A 35 6.81 -4.56 9.73
C ASP A 35 6.25 -3.20 10.20
N ALA A 36 6.78 -2.69 11.31
CA ALA A 36 6.33 -1.45 11.92
C ALA A 36 6.75 -0.20 11.13
N ASP A 37 7.79 -0.28 10.29
CA ASP A 37 8.28 0.86 9.53
C ASP A 37 7.25 1.26 8.46
N HIS A 38 6.49 0.29 7.93
CA HIS A 38 5.45 0.50 6.94
C HIS A 38 4.10 0.96 7.52
N ALA A 39 3.98 1.14 8.84
CA ALA A 39 2.74 1.57 9.48
C ALA A 39 2.12 2.85 8.86
N PRO A 40 2.89 3.90 8.49
CA PRO A 40 2.31 5.08 7.83
C PRO A 40 1.64 4.79 6.48
N VAL A 41 2.15 3.81 5.73
CA VAL A 41 1.57 3.38 4.44
C VAL A 41 0.33 2.54 4.68
N LEU A 42 0.41 1.57 5.61
CA LEU A 42 -0.72 0.72 5.98
C LEU A 42 -1.92 1.55 6.46
N TRP A 43 -1.70 2.55 7.32
CA TRP A 43 -2.80 3.40 7.80
C TRP A 43 -3.33 4.36 6.75
N ALA A 44 -2.51 4.82 5.81
CA ALA A 44 -3.00 5.59 4.67
C ALA A 44 -3.91 4.72 3.80
N LEU A 45 -3.50 3.48 3.50
CA LEU A 45 -4.28 2.50 2.75
C LEU A 45 -5.64 2.24 3.41
N SER A 46 -5.66 2.05 4.73
CA SER A 46 -6.89 1.86 5.49
C SER A 46 -7.84 3.07 5.45
N ALA A 47 -7.32 4.27 5.17
CA ALA A 47 -8.12 5.50 5.07
C ALA A 47 -8.60 5.79 3.64
N ALA A 48 -8.24 4.95 2.66
CA ALA A 48 -8.70 5.09 1.28
C ALA A 48 -10.23 4.91 1.17
N ALA A 49 -10.83 5.47 0.12
CA ALA A 49 -12.25 5.27 -0.18
C ALA A 49 -12.57 3.79 -0.44
N ASP A 50 -11.67 3.09 -1.15
CA ASP A 50 -11.64 1.64 -1.32
C ASP A 50 -10.20 1.14 -1.09
N PRO A 51 -9.90 0.56 0.10
CA PRO A 51 -8.57 0.03 0.41
C PRO A 51 -8.12 -1.12 -0.48
N ASP A 52 -9.03 -1.99 -0.91
CA ASP A 52 -8.70 -3.14 -1.78
C ASP A 52 -8.31 -2.64 -3.17
N LEU A 53 -9.05 -1.69 -3.73
CA LEU A 53 -8.71 -1.05 -5.01
C LEU A 53 -7.38 -0.29 -4.93
N ALA A 54 -7.15 0.42 -3.82
CA ALA A 54 -5.90 1.13 -3.60
C ALA A 54 -4.70 0.16 -3.58
N LEU A 55 -4.79 -0.93 -2.82
CA LEU A 55 -3.75 -1.95 -2.75
C LEU A 55 -3.51 -2.60 -4.11
N ASN A 56 -4.60 -2.97 -4.81
CA ASN A 56 -4.51 -3.57 -6.12
C ASN A 56 -3.78 -2.67 -7.13
N ASN A 57 -4.08 -1.37 -7.15
CA ASN A 57 -3.42 -0.42 -8.04
C ASN A 57 -1.94 -0.21 -7.69
N VAL A 58 -1.56 -0.24 -6.39
CA VAL A 58 -0.15 -0.21 -5.97
C VAL A 58 0.59 -1.43 -6.50
N VAL A 59 0.06 -2.64 -6.29
CA VAL A 59 0.69 -3.89 -6.75
C VAL A 59 0.89 -3.86 -8.26
N ARG A 60 -0.17 -3.51 -9.00
CA ARG A 60 -0.12 -3.42 -10.47
C ARG A 60 0.90 -2.39 -10.96
N LEU A 61 1.04 -1.26 -10.27
CA LEU A 61 2.04 -0.25 -10.63
C LEU A 61 3.47 -0.73 -10.36
N VAL A 62 3.71 -1.39 -9.22
CA VAL A 62 5.01 -1.99 -8.89
C VAL A 62 5.40 -3.03 -9.95
N GLU A 63 4.47 -3.90 -10.35
CA GLU A 63 4.69 -4.88 -11.42
C GLU A 63 4.97 -4.22 -12.77
N ALA A 64 4.22 -3.16 -13.12
CA ALA A 64 4.36 -2.45 -14.39
C ALA A 64 5.65 -1.62 -14.49
N LEU A 65 6.13 -1.06 -13.37
CA LEU A 65 7.39 -0.32 -13.31
C LEU A 65 8.57 -1.22 -13.69
N GLY A 66 8.52 -2.49 -13.28
CA GLY A 66 9.52 -3.49 -13.61
C GLY A 66 10.91 -3.19 -13.03
N GLY A 67 11.65 -4.26 -12.70
CA GLY A 67 13.00 -4.13 -12.14
C GLY A 67 13.03 -3.52 -10.73
N ASP A 68 14.10 -3.81 -9.99
CA ASP A 68 14.17 -3.46 -8.57
C ASP A 68 14.30 -1.95 -8.32
N ALA A 69 14.92 -1.20 -9.24
CA ALA A 69 15.21 0.22 -9.04
C ALA A 69 13.96 1.13 -9.18
N PRO A 70 13.19 1.11 -10.28
CA PRO A 70 12.01 1.98 -10.43
C PRO A 70 10.91 1.67 -9.41
N ALA A 71 10.66 0.38 -9.15
CA ALA A 71 9.73 -0.05 -8.12
C ALA A 71 10.18 0.37 -6.71
N GLY A 72 11.47 0.21 -6.40
CA GLY A 72 12.04 0.63 -5.12
C GLY A 72 11.95 2.13 -4.88
N GLU A 73 12.15 2.96 -5.90
CA GLU A 73 12.00 4.42 -5.81
C GLU A 73 10.56 4.84 -5.52
N PHE A 74 9.60 4.23 -6.22
CA PHE A 74 8.17 4.43 -5.96
C PHE A 74 7.78 4.06 -4.52
N LEU A 75 8.15 2.85 -4.07
CA LEU A 75 7.86 2.38 -2.71
C LEU A 75 8.52 3.26 -1.64
N THR A 76 9.77 3.67 -1.88
CA THR A 76 10.50 4.59 -0.98
C THR A 76 9.81 5.95 -0.91
N THR A 77 9.35 6.49 -2.04
CA THR A 77 8.62 7.77 -2.07
C THR A 77 7.30 7.65 -1.35
N LEU A 78 6.54 6.57 -1.57
CA LEU A 78 5.30 6.30 -0.85
C LEU A 78 5.50 6.22 0.66
N GLN A 79 6.61 5.64 1.10
CA GLN A 79 6.97 5.55 2.51
C GLN A 79 7.38 6.91 3.10
N ARG A 80 8.22 7.68 2.40
CA ARG A 80 8.88 8.87 2.95
C ARG A 80 8.09 10.18 2.77
N ASP A 81 7.31 10.30 1.71
CA ASP A 81 6.54 11.51 1.41
C ASP A 81 5.06 11.32 1.78
N SER A 82 4.64 11.98 2.87
CA SER A 82 3.27 11.89 3.36
C SER A 82 2.24 12.57 2.44
N GLN A 83 2.65 13.62 1.73
CA GLN A 83 1.76 14.36 0.84
C GLN A 83 1.52 13.56 -0.43
N PHE A 84 2.58 13.03 -1.04
CA PHE A 84 2.48 12.10 -2.17
C PHE A 84 1.61 10.90 -1.80
N ARG A 85 1.91 10.24 -0.67
CA ARG A 85 1.15 9.08 -0.19
C ARG A 85 -0.35 9.37 -0.05
N THR A 86 -0.70 10.48 0.59
CA THR A 86 -2.11 10.84 0.79
C THR A 86 -2.83 11.01 -0.54
N ARG A 87 -2.22 11.72 -1.49
CA ARG A 87 -2.81 11.96 -2.82
C ARG A 87 -2.92 10.67 -3.62
N LEU A 88 -1.85 9.87 -3.67
CA LEU A 88 -1.82 8.64 -4.44
C LEU A 88 -2.84 7.63 -3.91
N VAL A 89 -2.89 7.41 -2.60
CA VAL A 89 -3.84 6.47 -1.99
C VAL A 89 -5.29 6.92 -2.18
N ALA A 90 -5.57 8.23 -2.06
CA ALA A 90 -6.90 8.77 -2.34
C ALA A 90 -7.30 8.58 -3.81
N LEU A 91 -6.37 8.79 -4.75
CA LEU A 91 -6.59 8.58 -6.17
C LEU A 91 -6.84 7.10 -6.48
N PHE A 92 -5.96 6.23 -6.01
CA PHE A 92 -5.99 4.80 -6.29
C PHE A 92 -7.19 4.11 -5.66
N GLY A 93 -7.61 4.51 -4.47
CA GLY A 93 -8.84 4.00 -3.86
C GLY A 93 -10.12 4.69 -4.34
N GLY A 94 -10.01 5.84 -5.01
CA GLY A 94 -11.16 6.63 -5.46
C GLY A 94 -11.53 6.44 -6.94
N SER A 95 -10.64 5.90 -7.77
CA SER A 95 -10.86 5.80 -9.21
C SER A 95 -10.08 4.66 -9.86
N SER A 96 -10.81 3.63 -10.32
CA SER A 96 -10.22 2.54 -11.12
C SER A 96 -9.65 3.05 -12.44
N MET A 97 -10.38 3.92 -13.15
CA MET A 97 -9.94 4.47 -14.44
C MET A 97 -8.62 5.25 -14.33
N LEU A 98 -8.45 6.10 -13.32
CA LEU A 98 -7.20 6.84 -13.14
C LEU A 98 -6.07 5.93 -12.66
N GLY A 99 -6.36 4.93 -11.81
CA GLY A 99 -5.41 3.88 -11.47
C GLY A 99 -4.92 3.12 -12.70
N ASP A 100 -5.84 2.66 -13.56
CA ASP A 100 -5.54 1.99 -14.83
C ASP A 100 -4.69 2.86 -15.75
N HIS A 101 -4.98 4.17 -15.83
CA HIS A 101 -4.19 5.10 -16.63
C HIS A 101 -2.73 5.20 -16.16
N ILE A 102 -2.51 5.25 -14.84
CA ILE A 102 -1.16 5.31 -14.26
C ILE A 102 -0.43 3.97 -14.45
N VAL A 103 -1.11 2.84 -14.24
CA VAL A 103 -0.52 1.51 -14.46
C VAL A 103 -0.12 1.30 -15.93
N ALA A 104 -0.89 1.83 -16.88
CA ALA A 104 -0.57 1.76 -18.31
C ALA A 104 0.59 2.68 -18.73
N HIS A 105 0.94 3.66 -17.88
CA HIS A 105 2.01 4.63 -18.10
C HIS A 105 2.82 4.79 -16.80
N PRO A 106 3.50 3.72 -16.36
CA PRO A 106 4.07 3.65 -15.01
C PRO A 106 5.06 4.80 -14.76
N GLU A 107 5.78 5.28 -15.76
CA GLU A 107 6.71 6.42 -15.64
C GLU A 107 6.06 7.76 -15.22
N LYS A 108 4.73 7.86 -15.20
CA LYS A 108 4.02 9.09 -14.86
C LYS A 108 3.73 9.27 -13.37
N TRP A 109 4.01 8.28 -12.52
CA TRP A 109 3.72 8.40 -11.08
C TRP A 109 4.51 9.53 -10.41
N GLU A 110 5.67 9.93 -10.98
CA GLU A 110 6.56 10.98 -10.46
C GLU A 110 6.11 12.42 -10.79
N ARG A 111 5.09 12.60 -11.64
CA ARG A 111 4.68 13.91 -12.17
C ARG A 111 3.58 14.57 -11.36
#